data_AF-N4U2J4-F1
#
_entry.id   AF-N4U2J4-F1
#
_cell.length_a   1.000
_cell.length_b   1.000
_cell.length_c   1.000
_cell.angle_alpha   90.00
_cell.angle_beta   90.00
_cell.angle_gamma   90.00
#
_symmetry.space_group_name_H-M   'P 1'
#
loop_
_entity.id
_entity.type
_entity.pdbx_description
1 polymer ?
#
loop_
_entity_poly.entity_id
_entity_poly.type
_entity_poly.pdbx_seq_one_letter_code
_entity_poly.pdbx_strand_id
1 'polypeptide(L)'
;MLDQEPRRPMGEWLILDEAHAIKNRESRTYHSILTLRLQFDSCLMMTCTPLDNNFLPFQAAFLQSLPSGPDFPEGFHRERYIQMLDACSLRRPQTTIEQEFPMLDRKRIVTFALDPED
;
A
#
# COMPACT_ATOMS: atom_id res chain seq x y z
N MET A 1 34.29 16.33 1.07
CA MET A 1 33.16 15.82 1.84
C MET A 1 32.37 17.02 2.32
N LEU A 2 31.16 17.23 1.79
CA LEU A 2 30.25 18.23 2.35
C LEU A 2 29.53 17.55 3.51
N ASP A 3 29.92 17.91 4.73
CA ASP A 3 29.15 17.58 5.93
C ASP A 3 27.75 18.18 5.76
N GLN A 4 26.77 17.33 5.44
CA GLN A 4 25.38 17.74 5.51
C GLN A 4 25.04 17.89 6.99
N GLU A 5 24.73 19.12 7.41
CA GLU A 5 24.16 19.36 8.73
C GLU A 5 23.03 18.35 9.01
N PRO A 6 22.92 17.83 10.25
CA PRO A 6 21.82 16.94 10.60
C PRO A 6 20.51 17.68 10.32
N ARG A 7 19.80 17.25 9.28
CA ARG A 7 18.54 17.86 8.86
C ARG A 7 17.61 17.85 10.07
N ARG A 8 17.17 19.03 10.51
CA ARG A 8 16.17 19.13 11.58
C ARG A 8 14.94 18.33 11.13
N PRO A 9 14.37 17.48 12.00
CA PRO A 9 13.13 16.80 11.69
C PRO A 9 12.06 17.85 11.32
N MET A 10 11.34 17.61 10.23
CA MET A 10 10.31 18.53 9.72
C MET A 10 9.07 18.53 10.61
N GLY A 11 8.85 17.45 11.35
CA GLY A 11 7.76 17.29 12.30
C GLY A 11 7.67 15.86 12.82
N GLU A 12 6.74 15.62 13.75
CA GLU A 12 6.54 14.30 14.35
C GLU A 12 5.80 13.33 13.42
N TRP A 13 4.90 13.85 12.56
CA TRP A 13 3.99 13.05 11.76
C TRP A 13 4.03 13.40 10.27
N LEU A 14 4.19 12.38 9.43
CA LEU A 14 3.91 12.43 8.00
C LEU A 14 2.56 11.75 7.73
N ILE A 15 1.65 12.40 7.00
CA ILE A 15 0.37 11.82 6.59
C ILE A 15 0.37 11.71 5.07
N LEU A 16 0.17 10.48 4.56
CA LEU A 16 0.09 10.19 3.14
C LEU A 16 -1.33 9.70 2.83
N ASP A 17 -2.08 10.54 2.11
CA ASP A 17 -3.35 10.13 1.51
C ASP A 17 -3.10 9.48 0.14
N GLU A 18 -3.99 8.58 -0.28
CA GLU A 18 -3.86 7.78 -1.50
C GLU A 18 -2.49 7.10 -1.65
N ALA A 19 -2.03 6.44 -0.59
CA ALA A 19 -0.71 5.80 -0.52
C ALA A 19 -0.49 4.69 -1.57
N HIS A 20 -1.52 4.28 -2.33
CA HIS A 20 -1.34 3.43 -3.50
C HIS A 20 -0.43 4.08 -4.57
N ALA A 21 -0.24 5.41 -4.56
CA ALA A 21 0.65 6.12 -5.48
C ALA A 21 2.14 5.78 -5.30
N ILE A 22 2.55 5.29 -4.12
CA ILE A 22 3.95 4.92 -3.82
C ILE A 22 4.25 3.43 -3.96
N LYS A 23 3.32 2.66 -4.57
CA LYS A 23 3.48 1.21 -4.75
C LYS A 23 4.65 0.79 -5.63
N ASN A 24 5.06 1.65 -6.57
CA ASN A 24 6.15 1.37 -7.49
C ASN A 24 7.48 1.88 -6.93
N ARG A 25 8.35 0.96 -6.52
CA ARG A 25 9.68 1.24 -5.96
C ARG A 25 10.66 1.87 -6.95
N GLU A 26 10.43 1.72 -8.25
CA GLU A 26 11.26 2.33 -9.30
C GLU A 26 10.83 3.77 -9.61
N SER A 27 9.69 4.22 -9.05
CA SER A 27 9.19 5.55 -9.31
C SER A 27 9.98 6.62 -8.56
N ARG A 28 10.15 7.78 -9.19
CA ARG A 28 10.70 8.98 -8.54
C ARG A 28 9.88 9.36 -7.30
N THR A 29 8.57 9.21 -7.38
CA THR A 29 7.63 9.49 -6.28
C THR A 29 7.95 8.66 -5.04
N TYR A 30 8.18 7.35 -5.20
CA TYR A 30 8.59 6.48 -4.10
C TYR A 30 9.89 6.96 -3.45
N HIS A 31 10.94 7.22 -4.23
CA HIS A 31 12.23 7.66 -3.69
C HIS A 31 12.16 9.03 -3.00
N SER A 32 11.39 9.96 -3.54
CA SER A 32 11.15 11.27 -2.91
C SER A 32 10.42 11.13 -1.59
N ILE A 33 9.36 10.32 -1.54
CA ILE A 33 8.58 10.10 -0.30
C ILE A 33 9.39 9.32 0.73
N LEU A 34 10.20 8.35 0.32
CA LEU A 34 11.12 7.65 1.22
C LEU A 34 12.12 8.62 1.86
N THR A 35 12.68 9.53 1.07
CA THR A 35 13.61 10.57 1.57
C THR A 35 12.91 11.55 2.51
N LEU A 36 11.65 11.90 2.21
CA LEU A 36 10.83 12.77 3.05
C LEU A 36 10.48 12.09 4.38
N ARG A 37 10.12 10.81 4.36
CA ARG A 37 9.76 9.99 5.53
C ARG A 37 10.87 9.95 6.59
N LEU A 38 12.13 9.99 6.17
CA LEU A 38 13.30 10.02 7.07
C LEU A 38 13.39 11.29 7.93
N GLN A 39 12.61 12.33 7.61
CA GLN A 39 12.59 13.60 8.34
C GLN A 39 11.46 13.69 9.37
N PHE A 40 10.73 12.60 9.60
CA PHE A 40 9.61 12.51 10.53
C PHE A 40 9.76 11.28 11.43
N ASP A 41 9.20 11.31 12.64
CA ASP A 41 9.23 10.17 13.56
C ASP A 41 8.22 9.10 13.15
N SER A 42 6.99 9.53 12.85
CA SER A 42 5.85 8.67 12.56
C SER A 42 5.27 8.93 11.17
N CYS A 43 4.60 7.92 10.60
CA CYS A 43 3.91 8.05 9.32
C CYS A 43 2.58 7.30 9.32
N LEU A 44 1.51 8.01 8.97
CA LEU A 44 0.19 7.45 8.74
C LEU A 44 -0.08 7.42 7.23
N MET A 45 -0.43 6.24 6.72
CA MET A 45 -0.78 6.05 5.32
C MET A 45 -2.25 5.65 5.20
N MET A 46 -2.97 6.32 4.31
CA MET A 46 -4.37 6.05 4.00
C MET A 46 -4.47 5.65 2.52
N THR A 47 -5.22 4.58 2.22
CA THR A 47 -5.46 4.13 0.85
C THR A 47 -6.77 3.35 0.78
N CYS A 48 -7.55 3.58 -0.27
CA CYS A 48 -8.83 2.89 -0.51
C CYS A 48 -8.66 1.47 -1.06
N THR A 49 -7.53 1.17 -1.71
CA THR A 49 -7.25 -0.16 -2.26
C THR A 49 -6.27 -0.91 -1.37
N PRO A 50 -6.60 -2.15 -0.93
CA PRO A 50 -5.62 -2.97 -0.26
C PRO A 50 -4.59 -3.46 -1.29
N LEU A 51 -3.44 -3.86 -0.77
CA LEU A 51 -2.28 -4.36 -1.49
C LEU A 51 -2.49 -5.75 -2.11
N ASP A 52 -3.68 -6.03 -2.63
CA ASP A 52 -4.16 -7.38 -2.89
C ASP A 52 -3.41 -8.06 -4.06
N ASN A 53 -2.79 -7.29 -4.97
CA ASN A 53 -2.12 -7.87 -6.15
C ASN A 53 -0.59 -7.72 -6.17
N ASN A 54 -0.01 -6.92 -5.27
CA ASN A 54 1.44 -6.75 -5.18
C ASN A 54 1.80 -6.41 -3.73
N PHE A 55 2.69 -7.20 -3.13
CA PHE A 55 3.23 -7.06 -1.77
C PHE A 55 4.05 -5.78 -1.56
N LEU A 56 4.25 -5.04 -2.65
CA LEU A 56 5.21 -3.96 -2.79
C LEU A 56 4.91 -2.74 -1.91
N PRO A 57 3.69 -2.19 -1.76
CA PRO A 57 3.48 -1.01 -0.92
C PRO A 57 3.77 -1.23 0.58
N PHE A 58 3.52 -2.41 1.15
CA PHE A 58 3.86 -2.71 2.56
C PHE A 58 5.34 -3.05 2.69
N GLN A 59 5.92 -3.78 1.72
CA GLN A 59 7.37 -3.93 1.65
C GLN A 59 8.09 -2.58 1.50
N ALA A 60 7.56 -1.67 0.69
CA ALA A 60 8.06 -0.31 0.45
C ALA A 60 8.01 0.56 1.70
N ALA A 61 6.95 0.42 2.51
CA ALA A 61 6.77 1.22 3.73
C ALA A 61 7.42 0.61 4.98
N PHE A 62 7.59 -0.71 5.06
CA PHE A 62 8.04 -1.42 6.28
C PHE A 62 9.34 -2.21 6.14
N LEU A 63 9.85 -2.51 4.94
CA LEU A 63 10.97 -3.45 4.77
C LEU A 63 12.12 -2.89 3.92
N GLN A 64 13.20 -2.51 4.61
CA GLN A 64 14.57 -2.60 4.10
C GLN A 64 15.13 -4.05 4.14
N SER A 65 14.40 -5.06 4.61
CA SER A 65 15.01 -6.31 5.09
C SER A 65 14.63 -7.63 4.40
N LEU A 66 13.95 -7.64 3.24
CA LEU A 66 13.79 -8.88 2.46
C LEU A 66 14.46 -8.76 1.09
N PRO A 67 15.71 -9.25 0.94
CA PRO A 67 16.45 -9.21 -0.33
C PRO A 67 15.89 -10.21 -1.35
N SER A 68 15.11 -11.19 -0.92
CA SER A 68 14.42 -12.16 -1.77
C SER A 68 13.31 -12.85 -0.96
N GLY A 69 12.09 -12.88 -1.49
CA GLY A 69 10.94 -13.56 -0.90
C GLY A 69 9.92 -13.89 -1.98
N PRO A 70 9.05 -14.88 -1.78
CA PRO A 70 8.07 -15.28 -2.78
C PRO A 70 7.12 -14.12 -3.10
N ASP A 71 6.69 -14.03 -4.36
CA ASP A 71 5.74 -13.02 -4.84
C ASP A 71 4.41 -13.08 -4.08
N PHE A 72 4.07 -14.19 -3.41
CA PHE A 72 2.96 -14.34 -2.47
C PHE A 72 3.37 -15.28 -1.31
N PRO A 73 3.11 -14.94 -0.02
CA PRO A 73 3.33 -15.83 1.10
C PRO A 73 2.24 -16.91 1.13
N GLU A 74 2.64 -18.17 1.17
CA GLU A 74 1.75 -19.33 1.25
C GLU A 74 1.83 -20.05 2.61
N GLY A 75 0.80 -20.85 2.92
CA GLY A 75 0.72 -21.64 4.15
C GLY A 75 0.98 -20.81 5.41
N PHE A 76 1.91 -21.27 6.24
CA PHE A 76 2.30 -20.61 7.49
C PHE A 76 2.84 -19.18 7.31
N HIS A 77 3.48 -18.88 6.17
CA HIS A 77 3.96 -17.52 5.88
C HIS A 77 2.81 -16.55 5.64
N ARG A 78 1.71 -17.04 5.06
CA ARG A 78 0.48 -16.27 4.85
C ARG A 78 -0.14 -15.86 6.18
N GLU A 79 -0.22 -16.79 7.14
CA GLU A 79 -0.80 -16.55 8.45
C GLU A 79 -0.02 -15.49 9.24
N ARG A 80 1.32 -15.61 9.26
CA ARG A 80 2.18 -14.59 9.88
C ARG A 80 2.05 -13.23 9.22
N TYR A 81 1.86 -13.19 7.90
CA TYR A 81 1.65 -11.96 7.17
C TYR A 81 0.30 -11.31 7.53
N ILE A 82 -0.77 -12.10 7.59
CA ILE A 82 -2.08 -11.62 8.06
C ILE A 82 -1.97 -11.04 9.47
N GLN A 83 -1.29 -11.73 10.39
CA GLN A 83 -1.06 -11.23 11.75
C GLN A 83 -0.28 -9.91 11.77
N MET A 84 0.74 -9.77 10.92
CA MET A 84 1.48 -8.51 10.78
C MET A 84 0.56 -7.40 10.27
N LEU A 85 -0.25 -7.67 9.24
CA LEU A 85 -1.20 -6.71 8.70
C LEU A 85 -2.26 -6.32 9.73
N ASP A 86 -2.79 -7.26 10.50
CA ASP A 86 -3.75 -6.98 11.57
C ASP A 86 -3.15 -6.07 12.64
N ALA A 87 -1.84 -6.16 12.90
CA ALA A 87 -1.14 -5.33 13.87
C ALA A 87 -0.83 -3.91 13.36
N CYS A 88 -0.69 -3.71 12.05
CA CYS A 88 -0.24 -2.43 11.46
C CYS A 88 -1.24 -1.75 10.53
N SER A 89 -2.40 -2.36 10.29
CA SER A 89 -3.45 -1.82 9.42
C SER A 89 -4.80 -1.76 10.13
N LEU A 90 -5.62 -0.78 9.75
CA LEU A 90 -7.01 -0.68 10.18
C LEU A 90 -7.90 -0.75 8.94
N ARG A 91 -8.59 -1.87 8.76
CA ARG A 91 -9.57 -2.07 7.68
C ARG A 91 -10.95 -2.30 8.25
N ARG A 92 -11.94 -1.54 7.78
CA ARG A 92 -13.36 -1.79 8.08
C ARG A 92 -13.99 -2.55 6.91
N PRO A 93 -14.64 -3.69 7.15
CA PRO A 93 -15.31 -4.42 6.08
C PRO A 93 -16.54 -3.66 5.61
N GLN A 94 -16.88 -3.79 4.32
CA GLN A 94 -18.06 -3.17 3.74
C GLN A 94 -19.34 -3.61 4.48
N THR A 95 -19.36 -4.84 4.99
CA THR A 95 -20.45 -5.40 5.83
C THR A 95 -20.80 -4.55 7.04
N THR A 96 -19.89 -3.72 7.55
CA THR A 96 -20.19 -2.78 8.65
C THR A 96 -21.20 -1.72 8.25
N ILE A 97 -21.23 -1.32 6.97
CA ILE A 97 -22.08 -0.25 6.45
C ILE A 97 -23.09 -0.74 5.41
N GLU A 98 -23.07 -2.02 5.04
CA GLU A 98 -23.92 -2.60 3.97
C GLU A 98 -25.42 -2.30 4.15
N GLN A 99 -25.90 -2.21 5.38
CA GLN A 99 -27.31 -1.91 5.67
C GLN A 99 -27.67 -0.43 5.47
N GLU A 100 -26.68 0.47 5.44
CA GLU A 100 -26.85 1.91 5.27
C GLU A 100 -26.87 2.33 3.79
N PHE A 101 -26.41 1.47 2.88
CA PHE A 101 -26.30 1.75 1.46
C PHE A 101 -27.21 0.85 0.62
N PRO A 102 -27.73 1.33 -0.52
CA PRO A 102 -28.46 0.49 -1.44
C PRO A 102 -27.56 -0.62 -2.00
N MET A 103 -28.13 -1.81 -2.23
CA MET A 103 -27.38 -2.91 -2.85
C MET A 103 -26.86 -2.51 -4.24
N LEU A 104 -25.54 -2.60 -4.41
CA LEU A 104 -24.88 -2.47 -5.70
C LEU A 104 -25.02 -3.79 -6.45
N ASP A 105 -25.92 -3.81 -7.43
CA ASP A 105 -26.16 -4.99 -8.23
C ASP A 105 -25.35 -4.90 -9.53
N ARG A 106 -24.50 -5.89 -9.82
CA ARG A 106 -23.72 -5.97 -11.07
C ARG A 106 -24.63 -6.42 -12.21
N LYS A 107 -25.63 -5.60 -12.54
CA LYS A 107 -26.75 -5.98 -13.43
C LYS A 107 -26.35 -6.23 -14.88
N ARG A 108 -25.16 -5.81 -15.32
CA ARG A 108 -24.78 -5.94 -16.73
C ARG A 108 -23.27 -6.05 -16.90
N ILE A 109 -22.81 -7.30 -17.04
CA ILE A 109 -21.51 -7.57 -17.66
C ILE A 109 -21.76 -7.53 -19.16
N VAL A 110 -21.24 -6.52 -19.84
CA VAL A 110 -21.32 -6.42 -21.30
C VAL A 110 -20.05 -7.02 -21.88
N THR A 111 -20.20 -8.14 -22.59
CA THR A 111 -19.09 -8.80 -23.30
C THR A 111 -19.15 -8.40 -24.76
N PHE A 112 -18.02 -7.98 -25.31
CA PHE A 112 -17.85 -7.72 -26.73
C PHE A 112 -16.98 -8.82 -27.32
N ALA A 113 -17.37 -9.37 -28.46
CA ALA A 113 -16.48 -10.22 -29.24
C ALA A 113 -15.47 -9.32 -29.97
N LEU A 114 -14.18 -9.66 -29.90
CA LEU A 114 -13.15 -9.03 -30.71
C LEU A 114 -13.27 -9.55 -32.14
N ASP A 115 -13.14 -8.66 -33.13
CA ASP A 115 -13.10 -9.05 -34.53
C ASP A 115 -11.79 -9.81 -34.79
N PRO A 116 -11.78 -10.95 -35.50
CA PRO A 116 -10.54 -11.67 -35.85
C PRO A 116 -9.51 -10.85 -36.66
N GLU A 117 -9.85 -9.66 -37.15
CA GLU A 117 -8.92 -8.77 -37.87
C GLU A 117 -8.25 -7.66 -37.01
N ASP A 118 -8.52 -7.60 -35.68
CA ASP A 118 -7.84 -6.70 -34.72
C ASP A 118 -6.56 -7.31 -34.09
#